data_AF-A0AAD3HGS5-F1
#
_entry.id   AF-A0AAD3HGS5-F1
#
_cell.length_a   1.000
_cell.length_b   1.000
_cell.length_c   1.000
_cell.angle_alpha   90.00
_cell.angle_beta   90.00
_cell.angle_gamma   90.00
#
_symmetry.space_group_name_H-M   'P 1'
#
loop_
_entity.id
_entity.type
_entity.pdbx_description
1 polymer ?
#
loop_
_entity_poly.entity_id
_entity_poly.type
_entity_poly.pdbx_seq_one_letter_code
_entity_poly.pdbx_strand_id
1 'polypeptide(L)'
;FEWAFCATAVTIPAGSVAERCNFNAYLGYSSFISAIIYPVVAHWVWCAEGWLGYSTTHPLIKCGMMDFAGSGVVHMVGGLAGLAGAIMLGPRMGRFDVDNKPLPLPGHSAVLVVLGTVLLWFGWYGFNPASTLFIDTPVMATVASRAAVTTTLGGAAGGVFCLIWTFLRKR
;
A
#
# COMPACT_ATOMS: atom_id res chain seq x y z
N PHE A 1 -4.05 -13.06 9.92
CA PHE A 1 -2.92 -12.29 9.39
C PHE A 1 -3.21 -11.84 7.95
N GLU A 2 -3.26 -12.74 6.97
CA GLU A 2 -3.50 -12.42 5.54
C GLU A 2 -4.78 -11.62 5.23
N TRP A 3 -5.87 -11.85 5.96
CA TRP A 3 -7.10 -11.05 5.77
C TRP A 3 -6.87 -9.55 6.00
N ALA A 4 -5.98 -9.16 6.94
CA ALA A 4 -5.66 -7.76 7.17
C ALA A 4 -4.90 -7.15 5.97
N PHE A 5 -4.04 -7.93 5.30
CA PHE A 5 -3.32 -7.50 4.10
C PHE A 5 -4.28 -7.30 2.93
N CYS A 6 -5.23 -8.23 2.74
CA CYS A 6 -6.31 -8.08 1.79
C CYS A 6 -7.12 -6.80 2.07
N ALA A 7 -7.50 -6.56 3.33
CA ALA A 7 -8.24 -5.37 3.71
C ALA A 7 -7.45 -4.09 3.43
N THR A 8 -6.14 -4.08 3.67
CA THR A 8 -5.26 -2.96 3.31
C THR A 8 -5.25 -2.72 1.79
N ALA A 9 -5.08 -3.76 0.98
CA ALA A 9 -5.09 -3.63 -0.48
C ALA A 9 -6.41 -3.04 -1.00
N VAL A 10 -7.53 -3.44 -0.41
CA VAL A 10 -8.89 -2.98 -0.76
C VAL A 10 -9.18 -1.56 -0.30
N THR A 11 -8.59 -1.11 0.81
CA THR A 11 -8.87 0.22 1.39
C THR A 11 -7.98 1.32 0.81
N ILE A 12 -6.82 1.00 0.23
CA ILE A 12 -5.96 1.98 -0.47
C ILE A 12 -6.73 2.78 -1.54
N PRO A 13 -7.48 2.14 -2.48
CA PRO A 13 -8.23 2.88 -3.49
C PRO A 13 -9.28 3.87 -2.94
N ALA A 14 -9.77 3.68 -1.70
CA ALA A 14 -10.80 4.53 -1.11
C ALA A 14 -10.41 6.02 -1.09
N GLY A 15 -9.15 6.33 -0.80
CA GLY A 15 -8.64 7.70 -0.83
C GLY A 15 -8.61 8.31 -2.23
N SER A 16 -8.29 7.51 -3.25
CA SER A 16 -8.20 7.94 -4.65
C SER A 16 -9.57 8.28 -5.24
N VAL A 17 -10.61 7.55 -4.83
CA VAL A 17 -11.98 7.68 -5.34
C VAL A 17 -12.91 8.49 -4.43
N ALA A 18 -12.39 8.98 -3.29
CA ALA A 18 -13.16 9.74 -2.31
C ALA A 18 -13.95 10.92 -2.92
N GLU A 19 -15.05 11.25 -2.24
CA GLU A 19 -16.00 12.36 -2.52
C GLU A 19 -16.91 12.18 -3.74
N ARG A 20 -16.53 11.35 -4.72
CA ARG A 20 -17.25 11.25 -6.02
C ARG A 20 -17.58 9.83 -6.47
N CYS A 21 -17.08 8.82 -5.77
CA CYS A 21 -17.47 7.44 -6.02
C CYS A 21 -18.85 7.15 -5.42
N ASN A 22 -19.72 6.51 -6.20
CA ASN A 22 -20.96 5.97 -5.68
C ASN A 22 -20.69 4.83 -4.69
N PHE A 23 -21.40 4.81 -3.57
CA PHE A 23 -21.18 3.81 -2.51
C PHE A 23 -21.42 2.36 -2.97
N ASN A 24 -22.41 2.10 -3.80
CA ASN A 24 -22.67 0.75 -4.32
C ASN A 24 -21.54 0.30 -5.25
N ALA A 25 -21.03 1.21 -6.09
CA ALA A 25 -19.85 0.95 -6.91
C ALA A 25 -18.62 0.67 -6.03
N TYR A 26 -18.47 1.42 -4.92
CA TYR A 26 -17.42 1.21 -3.93
C TYR A 26 -17.50 -0.19 -3.28
N LEU A 27 -18.68 -0.65 -2.90
CA LEU A 27 -18.85 -2.00 -2.37
C LEU A 27 -18.51 -3.06 -3.43
N GLY A 28 -19.03 -2.90 -4.65
CA GLY A 28 -18.82 -3.84 -5.75
C GLY A 28 -17.35 -4.04 -6.11
N TYR A 29 -16.60 -2.95 -6.36
CA TYR A 29 -15.18 -3.09 -6.69
C TYR A 29 -14.35 -3.57 -5.49
N SER A 30 -14.72 -3.21 -4.25
CA SER A 30 -14.03 -3.70 -3.04
C SER A 30 -14.17 -5.22 -2.91
N SER A 31 -15.38 -5.74 -3.13
CA SER A 31 -15.63 -7.19 -3.19
C SER A 31 -14.88 -7.86 -4.34
N PHE A 32 -14.77 -7.21 -5.49
CA PHE A 32 -14.02 -7.75 -6.63
C PHE A 32 -12.51 -7.82 -6.38
N ILE A 33 -11.92 -6.76 -5.79
CA ILE A 33 -10.51 -6.76 -5.40
C ILE A 33 -10.25 -7.85 -4.36
N SER A 34 -11.09 -7.94 -3.32
CA SER A 34 -10.88 -8.88 -2.22
C SER A 34 -11.08 -10.35 -2.63
N ALA A 35 -12.06 -10.64 -3.48
CA ALA A 35 -12.40 -12.01 -3.86
C ALA A 35 -11.58 -12.55 -5.04
N ILE A 36 -11.10 -11.68 -5.93
CA ILE A 36 -10.48 -12.11 -7.19
C ILE A 36 -9.08 -11.52 -7.35
N ILE A 37 -8.93 -10.20 -7.42
CA ILE A 37 -7.63 -9.60 -7.78
C ILE A 37 -6.56 -9.90 -6.73
N TYR A 38 -6.83 -9.59 -5.46
CA TYR A 38 -5.86 -9.75 -4.39
C TYR A 38 -5.45 -11.23 -4.18
N PRO A 39 -6.39 -12.21 -4.06
CA PRO A 39 -6.02 -13.61 -3.87
C PRO A 39 -5.20 -14.18 -5.03
N VAL A 40 -5.51 -13.77 -6.27
CA VAL A 40 -4.74 -14.21 -7.46
C VAL A 40 -3.31 -13.68 -7.41
N VAL A 41 -3.11 -12.39 -7.11
CA VAL A 41 -1.77 -11.80 -7.02
C VAL A 41 -0.99 -12.36 -5.82
N ALA A 42 -1.65 -12.51 -4.66
CA ALA A 42 -1.05 -13.13 -3.49
C ALA A 42 -0.63 -14.58 -3.80
N HIS A 43 -1.44 -15.34 -4.54
CA HIS A 43 -1.08 -16.69 -4.96
C HIS A 43 0.15 -16.69 -5.87
N TRP A 44 0.26 -15.75 -6.81
CA TRP A 44 1.42 -15.68 -7.70
C TRP A 44 2.74 -15.48 -6.96
N VAL A 45 2.75 -14.64 -5.92
CA VAL A 45 3.97 -14.17 -5.25
C VAL A 45 4.30 -14.93 -3.95
N TRP A 46 3.29 -15.26 -3.15
CA TRP A 46 3.47 -15.82 -1.80
C TRP A 46 3.10 -17.29 -1.64
N CYS A 47 2.39 -17.87 -2.61
CA CYS A 47 2.12 -19.30 -2.58
C CYS A 47 3.37 -20.08 -3.00
N ALA A 48 3.61 -21.25 -2.40
CA ALA A 48 4.73 -22.11 -2.77
C ALA A 48 4.65 -22.55 -4.23
N GLU A 49 3.43 -22.80 -4.71
CA GLU A 49 3.09 -23.14 -6.09
C GLU A 49 2.93 -21.90 -6.99
N GLY A 50 3.12 -20.71 -6.44
CA GLY A 50 3.09 -19.46 -7.19
C GLY A 50 4.18 -19.40 -8.26
N TRP A 51 3.82 -18.98 -9.47
CA TRP A 51 4.74 -18.94 -10.60
C TRP A 51 5.77 -17.79 -10.50
N LEU A 52 5.45 -16.73 -9.74
CA LEU A 52 6.27 -15.52 -9.65
C LEU A 52 7.11 -15.47 -8.37
N GLY A 53 6.71 -16.18 -7.30
CA GLY A 53 7.38 -16.14 -6.01
C GLY A 53 8.85 -16.57 -6.05
N TYR A 54 9.68 -16.03 -5.16
CA TYR A 54 11.11 -16.38 -5.07
C TYR A 54 11.38 -17.87 -4.78
N SER A 55 10.42 -18.58 -4.20
CA SER A 55 10.50 -20.01 -3.91
C SER A 55 10.10 -20.90 -5.09
N THR A 56 9.71 -20.33 -6.24
CA THR A 56 9.26 -21.09 -7.39
C THR A 56 10.37 -21.96 -7.99
N THR A 57 10.04 -23.20 -8.36
CA THR A 57 10.97 -24.12 -9.02
C THR A 57 11.07 -23.89 -10.54
N HIS A 58 10.13 -23.14 -11.12
CA HIS A 58 10.03 -22.89 -12.56
C HIS A 58 9.87 -21.39 -12.87
N PRO A 59 10.87 -20.54 -12.54
CA PRO A 59 10.76 -19.10 -12.75
C PRO A 59 10.73 -18.73 -14.24
N LEU A 60 9.81 -17.84 -14.63
CA LEU A 60 9.68 -17.39 -16.01
C LEU A 60 10.93 -16.67 -16.54
N ILE A 61 11.64 -15.92 -15.68
CA ILE A 61 12.80 -15.09 -16.06
C ILE A 61 14.10 -15.51 -15.36
N LYS A 62 14.26 -16.80 -15.03
CA LYS A 62 15.39 -17.35 -14.24
C LYS A 62 15.55 -16.72 -12.83
N CYS A 63 14.64 -15.84 -12.42
CA CYS A 63 14.54 -15.30 -11.08
C CYS A 63 13.07 -15.23 -10.65
N GLY A 64 12.84 -15.23 -9.34
CA GLY A 64 11.53 -15.01 -8.73
C GLY A 64 11.48 -13.69 -7.95
N MET A 65 10.27 -13.24 -7.66
CA MET A 65 9.98 -12.01 -6.93
C MET A 65 10.07 -12.24 -5.42
N MET A 66 10.87 -11.39 -4.77
CA MET A 66 10.86 -11.27 -3.31
C MET A 66 9.98 -10.09 -2.93
N ASP A 67 8.88 -10.37 -2.23
CA ASP A 67 8.04 -9.35 -1.61
C ASP A 67 7.80 -9.74 -0.16
N PHE A 68 8.59 -9.18 0.75
CA PHE A 68 8.61 -9.63 2.14
C PHE A 68 7.30 -9.35 2.88
N ALA A 69 6.70 -8.19 2.65
CA ALA A 69 5.52 -7.73 3.39
C ALA A 69 4.46 -7.05 2.50
N GLY A 70 4.55 -7.13 1.17
CA GLY A 70 3.45 -6.73 0.28
C GLY A 70 3.62 -5.37 -0.37
N SER A 71 4.86 -4.96 -0.66
CA SER A 71 5.12 -3.77 -1.49
C SER A 71 4.44 -3.89 -2.85
N GLY A 72 4.51 -5.07 -3.47
CA GLY A 72 3.80 -5.41 -4.70
C GLY A 72 2.39 -5.91 -4.40
N VAL A 73 2.28 -6.99 -3.63
CA VAL A 73 1.03 -7.73 -3.43
C VAL A 73 -0.08 -6.88 -2.81
N VAL A 74 0.27 -5.95 -1.90
CA VAL A 74 -0.70 -5.08 -1.23
C VAL A 74 -0.66 -3.67 -1.82
N HIS A 75 0.50 -3.00 -1.73
CA HIS A 75 0.57 -1.56 -2.01
C HIS A 75 0.51 -1.23 -3.50
N MET A 76 1.20 -1.98 -4.35
CA MET A 76 1.11 -1.79 -5.80
C MET A 76 -0.25 -2.20 -6.33
N VAL A 77 -0.81 -3.34 -5.90
CA VAL A 77 -2.17 -3.76 -6.29
C VAL A 77 -3.21 -2.70 -5.90
N GLY A 78 -3.23 -2.29 -4.63
CA GLY A 78 -4.15 -1.26 -4.16
C GLY A 78 -3.92 0.10 -4.83
N GLY A 79 -2.66 0.47 -5.07
CA GLY A 79 -2.29 1.70 -5.75
C GLY A 79 -2.75 1.73 -7.22
N LEU A 80 -2.53 0.65 -7.97
CA LEU A 80 -2.98 0.53 -9.35
C LEU A 80 -4.50 0.46 -9.47
N ALA A 81 -5.17 -0.24 -8.55
CA ALA A 81 -6.64 -0.23 -8.48
C ALA A 81 -7.17 1.19 -8.17
N GLY A 82 -6.52 1.90 -7.25
CA GLY A 82 -6.84 3.30 -6.96
C GLY A 82 -6.61 4.24 -8.15
N LEU A 83 -5.53 4.03 -8.90
CA LEU A 83 -5.25 4.78 -10.13
C LEU A 83 -6.30 4.51 -11.20
N ALA A 84 -6.63 3.24 -11.47
CA ALA A 84 -7.67 2.86 -12.42
C ALA A 84 -9.02 3.47 -12.03
N GLY A 85 -9.41 3.38 -10.76
CA GLY A 85 -10.63 4.00 -10.24
C GLY A 85 -10.63 5.52 -10.39
N ALA A 86 -9.50 6.19 -10.12
CA ALA A 86 -9.39 7.64 -10.30
C ALA A 86 -9.49 8.07 -11.77
N ILE A 87 -8.93 7.29 -12.70
CA ILE A 87 -9.04 7.54 -14.16
C ILE A 87 -10.49 7.37 -14.60
N MET A 88 -11.16 6.28 -14.20
CA MET A 88 -12.54 5.99 -14.59
C MET A 88 -13.55 7.02 -14.07
N LEU A 89 -13.38 7.48 -12.83
CA LEU A 89 -14.27 8.50 -12.24
C LEU A 89 -13.98 9.91 -12.75
N GLY A 90 -12.77 10.14 -13.26
CA GLY A 90 -12.28 11.48 -13.59
C GLY A 90 -11.96 12.32 -12.34
N PRO A 91 -11.63 13.61 -12.56
CA PRO A 91 -11.21 14.50 -11.49
C PRO A 91 -12.36 14.96 -10.60
N ARG A 92 -12.02 15.42 -9.39
CA ARG A 92 -12.99 16.08 -8.49
C ARG A 92 -13.44 17.41 -9.11
N MET A 93 -14.67 17.81 -8.79
CA MET A 93 -15.18 19.14 -9.11
C MET A 93 -14.24 20.20 -8.50
N GLY A 94 -13.90 21.22 -9.28
CA GLY A 94 -12.97 22.28 -8.85
C GLY A 94 -11.50 21.86 -8.72
N ARG A 95 -11.12 20.65 -9.16
CA ARG A 95 -9.71 20.21 -9.15
C ARG A 95 -8.86 20.97 -10.17
N PHE A 96 -9.45 21.37 -11.28
CA PHE A 96 -8.80 22.04 -12.40
C PHE A 96 -9.56 23.30 -12.80
N ASP A 97 -8.84 24.32 -13.28
CA ASP A 97 -9.42 25.54 -13.86
C ASP A 97 -9.86 25.33 -15.33
N VAL A 98 -10.31 26.42 -15.97
CA VAL A 98 -10.76 26.40 -17.38
C VAL A 98 -9.64 26.05 -18.37
N ASP A 99 -8.37 26.21 -17.99
CA ASP A 99 -7.18 25.88 -18.78
C ASP A 99 -6.64 24.47 -18.43
N ASN A 100 -7.38 23.67 -17.64
CA ASN A 100 -6.95 22.39 -17.06
C ASN A 100 -5.72 22.47 -16.13
N LYS A 101 -5.42 23.64 -15.54
CA LYS A 101 -4.34 23.76 -14.56
C LYS A 101 -4.80 23.31 -13.17
N PRO A 102 -3.94 22.65 -12.37
CA PRO A 102 -4.33 22.12 -11.07
C PRO A 102 -4.59 23.25 -10.07
N LEU A 103 -5.78 23.26 -9.46
CA LEU A 103 -6.13 24.18 -8.37
C LEU A 103 -5.83 23.53 -7.00
N PRO A 104 -5.29 24.28 -6.02
CA PRO A 104 -5.07 23.74 -4.68
C PRO A 104 -6.37 23.22 -4.03
N LEU A 105 -6.32 21.98 -3.54
CA LEU A 105 -7.37 21.39 -2.68
C LEU A 105 -6.74 21.15 -1.30
N PRO A 106 -6.85 22.12 -0.36
CA PRO A 106 -6.23 21.98 0.96
C PRO A 106 -6.86 20.84 1.75
N GLY A 107 -6.06 20.19 2.59
CA GLY A 107 -6.56 19.15 3.49
C GLY A 107 -7.51 19.72 4.54
N HIS A 108 -8.52 18.95 4.91
CA HIS A 108 -9.57 19.38 5.85
C HIS A 108 -9.09 19.47 7.31
N SER A 109 -8.15 18.62 7.73
CA SER A 109 -7.62 18.60 9.11
C SER A 109 -6.22 18.02 9.19
N ALA A 110 -5.26 18.83 9.63
CA ALA A 110 -3.89 18.36 9.87
C ALA A 110 -3.81 17.39 11.05
N VAL A 111 -4.65 17.57 12.07
CA VAL A 111 -4.67 16.70 13.26
C VAL A 111 -5.07 15.28 12.88
N LEU A 112 -6.10 15.10 12.04
CA LEU A 112 -6.52 13.78 11.58
C LEU A 112 -5.47 13.10 10.68
N VAL A 113 -4.76 13.88 9.86
CA VAL A 113 -3.64 13.35 9.05
C VAL A 113 -2.52 12.83 9.96
N VAL A 114 -2.13 13.58 10.99
CA VAL A 114 -1.08 13.14 11.93
C VAL A 114 -1.54 11.92 12.72
N LEU A 115 -2.76 11.92 13.25
CA LEU A 115 -3.32 10.77 13.98
C LEU A 115 -3.34 9.52 13.09
N GLY A 116 -3.85 9.63 11.87
CA GLY A 116 -3.84 8.54 10.90
C GLY A 116 -2.44 8.04 10.59
N THR A 117 -1.47 8.94 10.43
CA THR A 117 -0.06 8.58 10.19
C THR A 117 0.54 7.81 11.36
N VAL A 118 0.28 8.22 12.61
CA VAL A 118 0.75 7.51 13.82
C VAL A 118 0.12 6.12 13.91
N LEU A 119 -1.19 6.00 13.68
CA LEU A 119 -1.89 4.72 13.69
C LEU A 119 -1.37 3.78 12.60
N LEU A 120 -1.15 4.30 11.39
CA LEU A 120 -0.57 3.54 10.29
C LEU A 120 0.85 3.07 10.64
N TRP A 121 1.72 3.96 11.13
CA TRP A 121 3.09 3.59 11.49
C TRP A 121 3.11 2.54 12.60
N PHE A 122 2.28 2.69 13.64
CA PHE A 122 2.12 1.66 14.67
C PHE A 122 1.67 0.32 14.06
N GLY A 123 0.63 0.33 13.23
CA GLY A 123 0.13 -0.87 12.54
C GLY A 123 1.20 -1.52 11.65
N TRP A 124 2.12 -0.75 11.08
CA TRP A 124 3.20 -1.24 10.25
C TRP A 124 4.20 -2.16 10.97
N TYR A 125 4.30 -2.09 12.31
CA TYR A 125 5.05 -3.08 13.10
C TYR A 125 4.34 -4.43 13.19
N GLY A 126 3.01 -4.46 13.08
CA GLY A 126 2.25 -5.69 12.89
C GLY A 126 2.23 -6.17 11.43
N PHE A 127 2.66 -5.33 10.49
CA PHE A 127 2.70 -5.64 9.05
C PHE A 127 4.06 -6.24 8.67
N ASN A 128 5.14 -5.49 8.89
CA ASN A 128 6.47 -5.86 8.40
C ASN A 128 7.13 -6.96 9.27
N PRO A 129 7.44 -6.77 10.57
CA PRO A 129 8.00 -7.81 11.43
C PRO A 129 7.23 -9.13 11.42
N ALA A 130 5.90 -9.06 11.49
CA ALA A 130 5.05 -10.23 11.56
C ALA A 130 4.99 -11.01 10.23
N SER A 131 5.44 -10.42 9.11
CA SER A 131 5.60 -11.14 7.84
C SER A 131 6.71 -12.19 7.88
N THR A 132 7.48 -12.28 8.99
CA THR A 132 8.29 -13.47 9.29
C THR A 132 7.47 -14.72 9.59
N LEU A 133 6.19 -14.57 9.92
CA LEU A 133 5.19 -15.60 10.27
C LEU A 133 5.48 -16.36 11.58
N PHE A 134 6.74 -16.64 11.89
CA PHE A 134 7.17 -17.37 13.08
C PHE A 134 8.45 -16.76 13.67
N ILE A 135 8.57 -16.85 14.99
CA ILE A 135 9.77 -16.48 15.74
C ILE A 135 10.12 -17.67 16.63
N ASP A 136 10.47 -18.78 15.99
CA ASP A 136 10.77 -20.08 16.61
C ASP A 136 12.27 -20.36 16.73
N THR A 137 13.10 -19.63 15.97
CA THR A 137 14.56 -19.77 15.94
C THR A 137 15.26 -18.42 16.16
N PRO A 138 16.52 -18.41 16.64
CA PRO A 138 17.31 -17.18 16.75
C PRO A 138 17.48 -16.43 15.41
N VAL A 139 17.51 -17.18 14.30
CA VAL A 139 17.59 -16.61 12.96
C VAL A 139 16.31 -15.83 12.64
N MET A 140 15.13 -16.43 12.83
CA MET A 140 13.86 -15.75 12.55
C MET A 140 13.62 -14.56 13.49
N ALA A 141 14.04 -14.64 14.75
CA ALA A 141 14.05 -13.50 15.67
C ALA A 141 14.91 -12.34 15.15
N THR A 142 16.06 -12.65 14.56
CA THR A 142 16.94 -11.65 13.92
C THR A 142 16.27 -11.03 12.69
N VAL A 143 15.56 -11.81 11.87
CA VAL A 143 14.84 -11.27 10.71
C VAL A 143 13.70 -10.35 11.15
N ALA A 144 12.88 -10.77 12.11
CA ALA A 144 11.74 -9.98 12.61
C ALA A 144 12.20 -8.65 13.25
N SER A 145 13.26 -8.69 14.05
CA SER A 145 13.84 -7.48 14.66
C SER A 145 14.44 -6.54 13.61
N ARG A 146 15.15 -7.06 12.61
CA ARG A 146 15.65 -6.25 11.48
C ARG A 146 14.50 -5.62 10.69
N ALA A 147 13.42 -6.35 10.44
CA ALA A 147 12.22 -5.81 9.79
C ALA A 147 11.58 -4.68 10.64
N ALA A 148 11.57 -4.80 11.97
CA ALA A 148 11.07 -3.75 12.86
C ALA A 148 11.92 -2.48 12.77
N VAL A 149 13.24 -2.61 12.92
CA VAL A 149 14.18 -1.48 12.85
C VAL A 149 14.12 -0.79 11.50
N THR A 150 14.12 -1.56 10.41
CA THR A 150 14.04 -1.01 9.05
C THR A 150 12.70 -0.32 8.77
N THR A 151 11.60 -0.77 9.39
CA THR A 151 10.31 -0.09 9.35
C THR A 151 10.37 1.31 9.98
N THR A 152 11.01 1.44 11.15
CA THR A 152 11.23 2.75 11.79
C THR A 152 12.10 3.65 10.92
N LEU A 153 13.24 3.14 10.46
CA LEU A 153 14.19 3.91 9.67
C LEU A 153 13.58 4.35 8.33
N GLY A 154 12.83 3.49 7.66
CA GLY A 154 12.16 3.80 6.41
C GLY A 154 11.11 4.92 6.57
N GLY A 155 10.23 4.80 7.57
CA GLY A 155 9.22 5.84 7.86
C GLY A 155 9.86 7.18 8.24
N ALA A 156 10.87 7.15 9.12
CA ALA A 156 11.58 8.36 9.54
C ALA A 156 12.33 9.03 8.39
N ALA A 157 13.09 8.27 7.60
CA ALA A 157 13.84 8.80 6.46
C ALA A 157 12.91 9.41 5.40
N GLY A 158 11.79 8.75 5.09
CA GLY A 158 10.77 9.30 4.19
C GLY A 158 10.16 10.61 4.69
N GLY A 159 9.85 10.69 5.98
CA GLY A 159 9.35 11.91 6.62
C GLY A 159 10.34 13.07 6.58
N VAL A 160 11.58 12.82 6.98
CA VAL A 160 12.66 13.83 6.96
C VAL A 160 12.94 14.30 5.53
N PHE A 161 13.02 13.38 4.57
CA PHE A 161 13.21 13.73 3.16
C PHE A 161 12.06 14.62 2.65
N CYS A 162 10.81 14.27 2.94
CA CYS A 162 9.64 15.06 2.54
C CYS A 162 9.69 16.49 3.11
N LEU A 163 10.09 16.65 4.37
CA LEU A 163 10.24 17.95 5.01
C LEU A 163 11.33 18.79 4.34
N ILE A 164 12.52 18.21 4.12
CA ILE A 164 13.64 18.89 3.45
C ILE A 164 13.23 19.30 2.04
N TRP A 165 12.67 18.37 1.26
CA TRP A 165 12.25 18.63 -0.12
C TRP A 165 11.21 19.75 -0.20
N THR A 166 10.20 19.70 0.68
CA THR A 166 9.15 20.72 0.72
C THR A 166 9.71 22.09 1.09
N PHE A 167 10.66 22.15 2.03
CA PHE A 167 11.32 23.39 2.42
C PHE A 167 12.15 24.00 1.29
N LEU A 168 12.91 23.17 0.55
CA LEU A 168 13.71 23.61 -0.59
C LEU A 168 12.87 24.10 -1.76
N ARG A 169 11.69 23.51 -2.01
CA ARG A 169 10.81 23.90 -3.11
C ARG A 169 9.97 25.16 -2.81
N LYS A 170 9.71 25.45 -1.54
CA LYS A 170 8.91 26.61 -1.10
C LYS A 170 9.74 27.87 -0.80
N ARG A 171 11.06 27.75 -0.83
CA ARG A 171 11.98 28.90 -0.94
C ARG A 171 12.17 29.26 -2.40
#